data_AF-A0A1I3EQ12-F1
#
_entry.id   AF-A0A1I3EQ12-F1
#
_cell.length_a   1.000
_cell.length_b   1.000
_cell.length_c   1.000
_cell.angle_alpha   90.00
_cell.angle_beta   90.00
_cell.angle_gamma   90.00
#
_symmetry.space_group_name_H-M   'P 1'
#
loop_
_entity.id
_entity.type
_entity.pdbx_description
1 polymer ?
#
loop_
_entity_poly.entity_id
_entity_poly.type
_entity_poly.pdbx_seq_one_letter_code
_entity_poly.pdbx_strand_id
1 'polypeptide(L)' 'MIIAKATEVSDLAASAFAARFYAVVASAQPIGQALRQGAVVLDLMGLYGGWKPNVLSRTDVTVDDLVFVQVPIE' A
#
# COMPACT_ATOMS: atom_id res chain seq x y z
N MET A 1 -5.62 11.30 -2.92
CA MET A 1 -4.42 10.87 -3.66
C MET A 1 -3.37 10.48 -2.64
N ILE A 2 -2.90 9.23 -2.69
CA ILE A 2 -1.80 8.75 -1.84
C ILE A 2 -0.58 8.66 -2.75
N ILE A 3 0.50 9.34 -2.38
CA ILE A 3 1.79 9.22 -3.07
C ILE A 3 2.75 8.50 -2.13
N ALA A 4 3.15 7.28 -2.50
CA ALA A 4 4.28 6.61 -1.87
C ALA A 4 5.54 6.91 -2.69
N LYS A 5 6.53 7.58 -2.10
CA LYS A 5 7.81 7.88 -2.75
C LYS A 5 8.95 7.14 -2.05
N ALA A 6 9.71 6.36 -2.81
CA ALA A 6 11.01 5.82 -2.42
C ALA A 6 12.12 6.71 -3.01
N THR A 7 13.25 6.84 -2.31
CA THR A 7 14.51 7.27 -2.94
C THR A 7 15.11 6.14 -3.77
N GLU A 8 15.09 4.91 -3.24
CA GLU A 8 15.49 3.68 -3.93
C GLU A 8 14.59 2.53 -3.47
N VAL A 9 14.16 1.69 -4.40
CA VAL A 9 13.41 0.45 -4.12
C VAL A 9 13.89 -0.60 -5.11
N SER A 10 14.18 -1.82 -4.62
CA SER A 10 14.52 -2.93 -5.51
C SER A 10 13.27 -3.48 -6.18
N ASP A 11 13.39 -4.00 -7.41
CA ASP A 11 12.27 -4.60 -8.13
C ASP A 11 11.59 -5.72 -7.34
N LEU A 12 12.37 -6.49 -6.57
CA LEU A 12 11.85 -7.53 -5.70
C LEU A 12 10.99 -6.96 -4.57
N ALA A 13 11.45 -5.89 -3.90
CA ALA A 13 10.69 -5.23 -2.84
C ALA A 13 9.43 -4.56 -3.40
N ALA A 14 9.54 -3.85 -4.53
CA ALA A 14 8.39 -3.22 -5.18
C ALA A 14 7.33 -4.27 -5.57
N SER A 15 7.77 -5.38 -6.17
CA SER A 15 6.86 -6.46 -6.60
C SER A 15 6.21 -7.17 -5.43
N ALA A 16 6.98 -7.50 -4.37
CA ALA A 16 6.46 -8.15 -3.17
C ALA A 16 5.43 -7.28 -2.44
N PHE A 17 5.73 -5.99 -2.29
CA PHE A 17 4.80 -5.03 -1.72
C PHE A 17 3.53 -4.92 -2.56
N ALA A 18 3.66 -4.70 -3.88
CA ALA A 18 2.52 -4.51 -4.77
C ALA A 18 1.60 -5.75 -4.77
N ALA A 19 2.17 -6.95 -4.83
CA ALA A 19 1.40 -8.19 -4.76
C ALA A 19 0.56 -8.26 -3.48
N ARG A 20 1.15 -7.97 -2.31
CA ARG A 20 0.40 -8.01 -1.05
C ARG A 20 -0.60 -6.88 -0.94
N PHE A 21 -0.20 -5.66 -1.31
CA PHE A 21 -1.06 -4.48 -1.29
C PHE A 21 -2.33 -4.71 -2.12
N TYR A 22 -2.18 -5.13 -3.39
CA TYR A 22 -3.33 -5.33 -4.28
C TYR A 22 -4.19 -6.52 -3.88
N ALA A 23 -3.63 -7.58 -3.30
CA ALA A 23 -4.43 -8.68 -2.75
C ALA A 23 -5.37 -8.21 -1.63
N VAL A 24 -4.89 -7.29 -0.77
CA VAL A 24 -5.69 -6.70 0.32
C VAL A 24 -6.75 -5.76 -0.24
N VAL A 25 -6.39 -4.91 -1.21
CA VAL A 25 -7.35 -4.03 -1.91
C VAL A 25 -8.46 -4.84 -2.59
N ALA A 26 -8.10 -5.92 -3.30
CA ALA A 26 -9.07 -6.81 -3.95
C ALA A 26 -10.01 -7.51 -2.95
N SER A 27 -9.59 -7.63 -1.69
CA SER A 27 -10.40 -8.16 -0.59
C SER A 27 -11.30 -7.10 0.07
N ALA A 28 -11.49 -5.94 -0.59
CA ALA A 28 -12.28 -4.81 -0.11
C ALA A 28 -11.86 -4.28 1.28
N GLN A 29 -10.60 -4.49 1.66
CA GLN A 29 -10.08 -3.95 2.91
C GLN A 29 -9.64 -2.49 2.75
N PRO A 30 -9.59 -1.72 3.86
CA PRO A 30 -9.14 -0.35 3.80
C PRO A 30 -7.71 -0.18 3.27
N ILE A 31 -7.47 0.93 2.59
CA ILE A 31 -6.16 1.26 2.00
C ILE A 31 -5.07 1.32 3.07
N GLY A 32 -5.36 1.84 4.27
CA GLY A 32 -4.41 1.84 5.38
C GLY A 32 -3.97 0.44 5.80
N GLN A 33 -4.89 -0.52 5.79
CA GLN A 33 -4.57 -1.92 6.05
C GLN A 33 -3.74 -2.55 4.91
N ALA A 34 -4.05 -2.22 3.66
CA ALA A 34 -3.26 -2.67 2.51
C ALA A 34 -1.81 -2.17 2.58
N LEU A 35 -1.60 -0.89 2.93
CA LEU A 35 -0.27 -0.29 3.12
C LEU A 35 0.52 -1.00 4.22
N ARG A 36 -0.10 -1.24 5.38
CA ARG A 36 0.54 -1.94 6.51
C ARG A 36 0.93 -3.37 6.13
N GLN A 37 0.03 -4.12 5.49
CA GLN A 37 0.32 -5.51 5.11
C GLN A 37 1.39 -5.61 4.02
N GLY A 38 1.40 -4.69 3.05
CA GLY A 38 2.47 -4.59 2.07
C GLY A 38 3.82 -4.35 2.75
N ALA A 39 3.89 -3.43 3.73
CA ALA A 39 5.12 -3.16 4.47
C ALA A 39 5.57 -4.36 5.33
N VAL A 40 4.65 -5.08 5.98
CA VAL A 40 4.95 -6.27 6.77
C VAL A 40 5.57 -7.39 5.92
N VAL A 41 5.12 -7.57 4.68
CA VAL A 41 5.74 -8.56 3.76
C VAL A 41 7.21 -8.26 3.51
N LEU A 42 7.61 -6.99 3.40
CA LEU A 42 9.00 -6.61 3.21
C LEU A 42 9.85 -6.97 4.44
N ASP A 43 9.31 -6.73 5.64
CA ASP A 43 9.96 -7.10 6.90
C ASP A 43 10.15 -8.62 7.01
N LEU A 44 9.13 -9.41 6.62
CA LEU A 44 9.19 -10.88 6.64
C LEU A 44 10.18 -11.45 5.64
N MET A 45 10.34 -10.81 4.49
CA MET A 45 11.29 -11.23 3.45
C MET A 45 12.72 -10.75 3.71
N GLY A 46 12.96 -10.03 4.81
CA GLY A 46 14.25 -9.46 5.14
C GLY A 46 14.74 -8.42 4.13
N LEU A 47 13.81 -7.77 3.43
CA LEU A 47 14.10 -6.75 2.43
C LEU A 47 14.32 -5.40 3.13
N TYR A 48 15.35 -5.34 3.98
CA TYR A 48 15.67 -4.21 4.86
C TYR A 48 16.29 -3.00 4.13
N GLY A 49 16.20 -2.94 2.80
CA GLY A 49 16.80 -1.91 1.94
C GLY A 49 16.17 -0.51 2.05
N GLY A 50 15.60 -0.17 3.21
CA GLY A 50 15.19 1.20 3.54
C GLY A 50 13.87 1.67 2.92
N TRP A 51 13.13 0.80 2.23
CA TRP A 51 11.87 1.19 1.62
C TRP A 51 10.66 0.76 2.44
N LYS A 52 10.00 1.75 3.05
CA LYS A 52 8.60 1.68 3.48
C LYS A 52 7.87 2.89 2.91
N PRO A 53 6.65 2.72 2.37
CA PRO A 53 5.92 3.83 1.79
C PRO A 53 5.56 4.83 2.89
N ASN A 54 6.04 6.08 2.73
CA ASN A 54 5.49 7.20 3.48
C ASN A 54 4.13 7.54 2.90
N VAL A 55 3.11 7.58 3.76
CA VAL A 55 1.74 7.85 3.36
C VAL A 55 1.52 9.35 3.45
N LEU A 56 1.35 9.99 2.30
CA LEU A 56 0.88 11.37 2.22
C LEU A 56 -0.61 11.35 1.84
N SER A 57 -1.46 11.87 2.71
CA SER A 57 -2.89 12.07 2.46
C SER A 57 -3.28 13.53 2.60
N ARG A 58 -4.44 13.89 2.05
CA ARG A 58 -5.07 15.20 2.27
C ARG A 58 -5.54 15.27 3.73
N THR A 59 -5.56 16.46 4.32
CA THR A 59 -5.85 16.66 5.76
C THR A 59 -7.27 16.26 6.19
N ASP A 60 -8.21 16.22 5.26
CA ASP A 60 -9.60 15.79 5.42
C ASP A 60 -9.82 14.32 5.04
N VAL A 61 -8.75 13.55 4.81
CA VAL A 61 -8.82 12.15 4.38
C VAL A 61 -8.13 11.25 5.40
N THR A 62 -8.92 10.37 6.01
CA THR A 62 -8.44 9.26 6.84
C THR A 62 -8.20 8.03 5.96
N VAL A 63 -6.94 7.61 5.83
CA VAL A 63 -6.55 6.50 4.93
C VAL A 63 -7.11 5.15 5.37
N ASP A 64 -7.35 4.97 6.66
CA ASP A 64 -7.98 3.77 7.23
C ASP A 64 -9.49 3.69 6.94
N ASP A 65 -10.10 4.75 6.44
CA ASP A 65 -11.52 4.77 6.03
C ASP A 65 -11.70 4.63 4.51
N LEU A 66 -10.60 4.64 3.74
CA LEU A 66 -10.65 4.53 2.28
C LEU A 66 -10.76 3.07 1.85
N VAL A 67 -11.75 2.76 1.02
CA VAL A 67 -11.89 1.44 0.37
C VAL A 67 -11.94 1.66 -1.15
N PHE A 68 -11.31 0.76 -1.91
CA PHE A 68 -11.42 0.79 -3.36
C PHE A 68 -12.75 0.15 -3.78
N VAL A 69 -13.56 0.91 -4.51
CA VAL A 69 -14.86 0.48 -5.01
C VAL A 69 -14.92 0.67 -6.53
N GLN A 70 -15.63 -0.23 -7.20
CA GLN A 70 -16.08 0.06 -8.56
C GLN A 70 -17.32 0.93 -8.47
N VAL A 71 -17.32 2.06 -9.19
CA VAL A 71 -18.54 2.85 -9.36
C VAL A 71 -19.51 2.01 -10.20
N PRO A 72 -20.76 1.80 -9.76
CA PRO A 72 -21.76 1.13 -10.58
C PRO A 72 -21.88 1.84 -11.92
N ILE A 73 -21.87 1.09 -13.02
CA ILE A 73 -22.20 1.63 -14.34
C ILE A 73 -23.73 1.71 -14.37
N GLU A 74 -24.27 2.93 -14.51
CA GLU A 74 -25.71 3.17 -14.72
C GLU A 74 -26.17 2.70 -16.10
#